data_AF-A0A943HVD2-F1
#
_entry.id   AF-A0A943HVD2-F1
#
_cell.length_a   1.000
_cell.length_b   1.000
_cell.length_c   1.000
_cell.angle_alpha   90.00
_cell.angle_beta   90.00
_cell.angle_gamma   90.00
#
_symmetry.space_group_name_H-M   'P 1'
#
loop_
_entity.id
_entity.type
_entity.pdbx_description
1 polymer ?
#
loop_
_entity_poly.entity_id
_entity_poly.type
_entity_poly.pdbx_seq_one_letter_code
_entity_poly.pdbx_strand_id
1 'polypeptide(L)'
;MGKKLDKKAKAAVAKAAKGVKAAKVDKAVKKFRKLEGKLWTREYLLKIAEFDGATIAPANGAAARADAMGTLAGEHHKLLTCEKSVELVRSLARETVAGGKIDDPQLLDEIRVLGRDQREAGAIPTEEAEAWTRLTCEADAVWHKAKAANDWTSFEPYVDKIVDTLKHQAELMDPKRDPYDVWLDQYERGLSAKSFDAFCDEVKATVVPLVHAIGERGQQPEADFLHAHVPEAAQRAMSFDLMKLVGLNLDDTTLAFTEHPFSEGFSVGDARIATHIYEDDCISNVYSIIHEAGHAMYELGVNPAYARTCLEGGTSMGIHESQSRFFENTVGRSRAFMGPLLEVLRRHAPEVYGDVDEDTLYHAVNIAQPSLIRTEADELTYPLHVMVRYEIERMLFAGEATAKDIPALWNRFMDEYLGIPVPDDTHGCLQDTHWSGGSFGYFPTYALGSAYDAMFVPAMCRDGVDLTGACASGDLTPVRAWLGEHIWQWGRAKDAPELIKGACGMAFDARYYCSYLQDKFTTLYEL
;
A
#
# COMPACT_ATOMS: atom_id res chain seq x y z
N MET A 1 -12.90 45.85 -54.50
CA MET A 1 -11.79 44.90 -54.23
C MET A 1 -11.32 44.86 -52.77
N GLY A 2 -11.41 45.94 -51.96
CA GLY A 2 -10.89 45.98 -50.58
C GLY A 2 -11.49 44.99 -49.55
N LYS A 3 -12.80 44.73 -49.56
CA LYS A 3 -13.45 43.84 -48.56
C LYS A 3 -13.08 42.34 -48.65
N LYS A 4 -12.64 41.85 -49.83
CA LYS A 4 -12.19 40.45 -50.02
C LYS A 4 -10.73 40.23 -49.57
N LEU A 5 -9.88 41.25 -49.71
CA LEU A 5 -8.49 41.24 -49.24
C LEU A 5 -8.43 41.22 -47.70
N ASP A 6 -9.30 41.98 -47.05
CA ASP A 6 -9.35 42.11 -45.59
C ASP A 6 -9.82 40.82 -44.88
N LYS A 7 -10.76 40.07 -45.48
CA LYS A 7 -11.18 38.74 -45.00
C LYS A 7 -10.08 37.68 -45.13
N LYS A 8 -9.31 37.69 -46.24
CA LYS A 8 -8.16 36.78 -46.43
C LYS A 8 -7.02 37.09 -45.46
N ALA A 9 -6.74 38.36 -45.21
CA ALA A 9 -5.74 38.79 -44.23
C ALA A 9 -6.11 38.36 -42.80
N LYS A 10 -7.37 38.57 -42.36
CA LYS A 10 -7.85 38.11 -41.04
C LYS A 10 -7.79 36.58 -40.88
N ALA A 11 -8.14 35.83 -41.92
CA ALA A 11 -8.03 34.36 -41.90
C ALA A 11 -6.57 33.88 -41.83
N ALA A 12 -5.64 34.55 -42.52
CA ALA A 12 -4.22 34.23 -42.47
C ALA A 12 -3.61 34.54 -41.08
N VAL A 13 -3.97 35.68 -40.47
CA VAL A 13 -3.54 36.05 -39.11
C VAL A 13 -4.07 35.07 -38.07
N ALA A 14 -5.34 34.66 -38.19
CA ALA A 14 -5.92 33.65 -37.29
C ALA A 14 -5.25 32.27 -37.44
N LYS A 15 -4.90 31.86 -38.67
CA LYS A 15 -4.17 30.60 -38.94
C LYS A 15 -2.74 30.66 -38.40
N ALA A 16 -2.03 31.76 -38.58
CA ALA A 16 -0.69 31.97 -38.03
C ALA A 16 -0.70 31.99 -36.49
N ALA A 17 -1.68 32.66 -35.87
CA ALA A 17 -1.85 32.67 -34.42
C ALA A 17 -2.17 31.28 -33.85
N LYS A 18 -2.95 30.46 -34.58
CA LYS A 18 -3.16 29.04 -34.23
C LYS A 18 -1.86 28.22 -34.34
N GLY A 19 -1.09 28.40 -35.41
CA GLY A 19 0.20 27.71 -35.61
C GLY A 19 1.26 28.07 -34.56
N VAL A 20 1.36 29.34 -34.17
CA VAL A 20 2.27 29.79 -33.09
C VAL A 20 1.84 29.23 -31.73
N LYS A 21 0.54 29.15 -31.45
CA LYS A 21 0.01 28.54 -30.23
C LYS A 21 0.32 27.04 -30.16
N ALA A 22 0.12 26.29 -31.26
CA ALA A 22 0.46 24.87 -31.32
C ALA A 22 1.96 24.62 -31.08
N ALA A 23 2.84 25.39 -31.75
CA ALA A 23 4.28 25.28 -31.55
C ALA A 23 4.75 25.62 -30.11
N LYS A 24 4.05 26.53 -29.42
CA LYS A 24 4.32 26.86 -28.01
C LYS A 24 3.94 25.70 -27.09
N VAL A 25 2.79 25.07 -27.33
CA VAL A 25 2.32 23.88 -26.60
C VAL A 25 3.31 22.72 -26.78
N ASP A 26 3.72 22.42 -28.02
CA ASP A 26 4.72 21.36 -28.29
C ASP A 26 6.04 21.59 -27.54
N LYS A 27 6.47 22.85 -27.43
CA LYS A 27 7.67 23.22 -26.66
C LYS A 27 7.48 23.04 -25.16
N ALA A 28 6.30 23.33 -24.62
CA ALA A 28 5.98 23.13 -23.21
C ALA A 28 5.92 21.64 -22.86
N VAL A 29 5.27 20.82 -23.69
CA VAL A 29 5.22 19.35 -23.53
C VAL A 29 6.63 18.75 -23.54
N LYS A 30 7.50 19.16 -24.46
CA LYS A 30 8.91 18.71 -24.47
C LYS A 30 9.66 19.07 -23.18
N LYS A 31 9.38 20.23 -22.58
CA LYS A 31 9.96 20.61 -21.29
C LYS A 31 9.39 19.79 -20.14
N PHE A 32 8.09 19.49 -20.19
CA PHE A 32 7.40 18.67 -19.20
C PHE A 32 7.96 17.25 -19.16
N ARG A 33 8.09 16.59 -20.32
CA ARG A 33 8.75 15.27 -20.42
C ARG A 33 10.18 15.27 -19.89
N LYS A 34 10.93 16.36 -20.12
CA LYS A 34 12.28 16.52 -19.56
C LYS A 34 12.27 16.72 -18.04
N LEU A 35 11.23 17.35 -17.49
CA LEU A 35 11.05 17.49 -16.04
C LEU A 35 10.75 16.13 -15.41
N GLU A 36 9.74 15.41 -15.92
CA GLU A 36 9.39 14.06 -15.44
C GLU A 36 10.58 13.11 -15.47
N GLY A 37 11.24 12.99 -16.63
CA GLY A 37 12.40 12.11 -16.75
C GLY A 37 13.57 12.49 -15.83
N LYS A 38 13.67 13.75 -15.39
CA LYS A 38 14.65 14.15 -14.37
C LYS A 38 14.20 13.78 -12.96
N LEU A 39 12.94 14.02 -12.61
CA LEU A 39 12.36 13.65 -11.32
C LEU A 39 12.48 12.13 -11.12
N TRP A 40 11.99 11.36 -12.09
CA TRP A 40 12.07 9.91 -12.10
C TRP A 40 13.50 9.39 -11.93
N THR A 41 14.50 9.99 -12.59
CA THR A 41 15.90 9.53 -12.42
C THR A 41 16.40 9.69 -10.98
N ARG A 42 15.95 10.70 -10.22
CA ARG A 42 16.35 10.83 -8.81
C ARG A 42 15.63 9.78 -7.98
N GLU A 43 14.34 9.63 -8.18
CA GLU A 43 13.49 8.66 -7.48
C GLU A 43 13.97 7.23 -7.71
N TYR A 44 14.23 6.83 -8.95
CA TYR A 44 14.81 5.54 -9.29
C TYR A 44 16.11 5.26 -8.51
N LEU A 45 17.03 6.23 -8.45
CA LEU A 45 18.29 6.06 -7.72
C LEU A 45 18.11 6.04 -6.20
N LEU A 46 17.12 6.78 -5.68
CA LEU A 46 16.73 6.73 -4.27
C LEU A 46 16.23 5.33 -3.90
N LYS A 47 15.25 4.81 -4.64
CA LYS A 47 14.71 3.46 -4.46
C LYS A 47 15.81 2.39 -4.47
N ILE A 48 16.77 2.50 -5.41
CA ILE A 48 17.92 1.57 -5.48
C ILE A 48 18.77 1.64 -4.20
N ALA A 49 19.08 2.84 -3.72
CA ALA A 49 19.86 3.02 -2.51
C ALA A 49 19.13 2.53 -1.25
N GLU A 50 17.80 2.73 -1.20
CA GLU A 50 16.92 2.25 -0.12
C GLU A 50 16.87 0.73 -0.09
N PHE A 51 16.55 0.09 -1.21
CA PHE A 51 16.50 -1.37 -1.32
C PHE A 51 17.85 -2.02 -1.00
N ASP A 52 18.95 -1.51 -1.58
CA ASP A 52 20.31 -1.99 -1.28
C ASP A 52 20.63 -1.85 0.21
N GLY A 53 20.24 -0.73 0.81
CA GLY A 53 20.42 -0.45 2.23
C GLY A 53 19.69 -1.41 3.16
N ALA A 54 18.47 -1.80 2.80
CA ALA A 54 17.64 -2.72 3.57
C ALA A 54 17.99 -4.21 3.37
N THR A 55 18.91 -4.54 2.45
CA THR A 55 19.16 -5.93 2.05
C THR A 55 20.63 -6.33 2.18
N ILE A 56 21.47 -5.97 1.21
CA ILE A 56 22.82 -6.54 1.06
C ILE A 56 23.93 -5.61 1.52
N ALA A 57 23.63 -4.35 1.78
CA ALA A 57 24.66 -3.37 1.96
C ALA A 57 25.39 -3.44 3.31
N PRO A 58 26.71 -3.21 3.35
CA PRO A 58 27.46 -3.21 4.60
C PRO A 58 27.00 -2.11 5.57
N ALA A 59 26.82 -2.47 6.84
CA ALA A 59 26.39 -1.54 7.90
C ALA A 59 27.30 -0.29 8.03
N ASN A 60 28.62 -0.44 7.88
CA ASN A 60 29.57 0.68 7.94
C ASN A 60 29.45 1.66 6.76
N GLY A 61 28.73 1.30 5.69
CA GLY A 61 28.43 2.18 4.55
C GLY A 61 27.20 3.07 4.77
N ALA A 62 26.43 2.86 5.85
CA ALA A 62 25.15 3.53 6.07
C ALA A 62 25.24 5.07 6.03
N ALA A 63 26.28 5.65 6.65
CA ALA A 63 26.45 7.11 6.68
C ALA A 63 26.65 7.73 5.29
N ALA A 64 27.46 7.09 4.44
CA ALA A 64 27.70 7.58 3.07
C ALA A 64 26.46 7.42 2.18
N ARG A 65 25.72 6.32 2.33
CA ARG A 65 24.45 6.12 1.63
C ARG A 65 23.41 7.16 2.08
N ALA A 66 23.27 7.41 3.38
CA ALA A 66 22.33 8.39 3.91
C ALA A 66 22.61 9.80 3.37
N ASP A 67 23.89 10.21 3.28
CA ASP A 67 24.29 11.49 2.69
C ASP A 67 23.94 11.59 1.18
N ALA A 68 24.21 10.52 0.43
CA ALA A 68 23.86 10.45 -1.00
C ALA A 68 22.34 10.50 -1.23
N MET A 69 21.57 9.74 -0.44
CA MET A 69 20.11 9.75 -0.48
C MET A 69 19.55 11.13 -0.10
N GLY A 70 20.05 11.74 0.97
CA GLY A 70 19.63 13.09 1.38
C GLY A 70 19.88 14.12 0.29
N THR A 71 21.02 14.06 -0.40
CA THR A 71 21.33 14.92 -1.55
C THR A 71 20.35 14.71 -2.71
N LEU A 72 20.09 13.45 -3.09
CA LEU A 72 19.16 13.11 -4.17
C LEU A 72 17.73 13.53 -3.87
N ALA A 73 17.26 13.30 -2.63
CA ALA A 73 15.95 13.73 -2.17
C ALA A 73 15.81 15.26 -2.20
N GLY A 74 16.83 15.99 -1.75
CA GLY A 74 16.88 17.45 -1.83
C GLY A 74 16.86 17.97 -3.28
N GLU A 75 17.60 17.34 -4.19
CA GLU A 75 17.54 17.65 -5.62
C GLU A 75 16.16 17.41 -6.22
N HIS A 76 15.55 16.26 -5.89
CA HIS A 76 14.22 15.89 -6.34
C HIS A 76 13.19 16.92 -5.88
N HIS A 77 13.13 17.20 -4.58
CA HIS A 77 12.20 18.16 -3.99
C HIS A 77 12.37 19.56 -4.62
N LYS A 78 13.60 20.07 -4.70
CA LYS A 78 13.88 21.37 -5.32
C LYS A 78 13.44 21.41 -6.79
N LEU A 79 13.64 20.33 -7.54
CA LEU A 79 13.22 20.26 -8.93
C LEU A 79 11.69 20.24 -9.06
N LEU A 80 11.00 19.52 -8.18
CA LEU A 80 9.55 19.41 -8.13
C LEU A 80 8.91 20.78 -7.83
N THR A 81 9.39 21.47 -6.78
CA THR A 81 8.74 22.66 -6.20
C THR A 81 9.24 24.00 -6.73
N CYS A 82 10.35 24.05 -7.50
CA CYS A 82 10.84 25.34 -7.98
C CYS A 82 9.83 26.06 -8.89
N GLU A 83 9.82 27.39 -8.81
CA GLU A 83 8.86 28.27 -9.52
C GLU A 83 8.75 27.95 -11.01
N LYS A 84 9.87 27.64 -11.67
CA LYS A 84 9.90 27.30 -13.10
C LYS A 84 9.18 25.99 -13.41
N SER A 85 9.32 24.97 -12.56
CA SER A 85 8.64 23.68 -12.72
C SER A 85 7.15 23.82 -12.42
N VAL A 86 6.80 24.51 -11.34
CA VAL A 86 5.41 24.76 -10.96
C VAL A 86 4.67 25.56 -12.02
N GLU A 87 5.26 26.65 -12.53
CA GLU A 87 4.63 27.44 -13.59
C GLU A 87 4.52 26.67 -14.91
N LEU A 88 5.47 25.77 -15.22
CA LEU A 88 5.36 24.90 -16.39
C LEU A 88 4.11 24.04 -16.31
N VAL A 89 3.88 23.32 -15.21
CA VAL A 89 2.72 22.45 -15.02
C VAL A 89 1.43 23.28 -14.96
N ARG A 90 1.40 24.39 -14.23
CA ARG A 90 0.23 25.30 -14.18
C ARG A 90 -0.11 25.87 -15.56
N SER A 91 0.89 26.25 -16.35
CA SER A 91 0.66 26.77 -17.70
C SER A 91 0.08 25.71 -18.63
N LEU A 92 0.54 24.46 -18.53
CA LEU A 92 -0.02 23.32 -19.24
C LEU A 92 -1.45 23.05 -18.77
N ALA A 93 -1.73 23.01 -17.47
CA ALA A 93 -3.10 22.82 -16.97
C ALA A 93 -4.08 23.88 -17.53
N ARG A 94 -3.68 25.16 -17.56
CA ARG A 94 -4.47 26.26 -18.15
C ARG A 94 -4.63 26.13 -19.67
N GLU A 95 -3.59 25.71 -20.39
CA GLU A 95 -3.60 25.63 -21.85
C GLU A 95 -4.27 24.35 -22.40
N THR A 96 -4.20 23.25 -21.65
CA THR A 96 -4.66 21.90 -21.99
C THR A 96 -6.11 21.68 -21.54
N VAL A 97 -6.40 21.79 -20.23
CA VAL A 97 -7.72 21.47 -19.65
C VAL A 97 -8.76 22.55 -19.96
N ALA A 98 -8.44 23.82 -19.67
CA ALA A 98 -9.37 24.93 -19.91
C ALA A 98 -9.36 25.42 -21.37
N GLY A 99 -8.38 24.97 -22.17
CA GLY A 99 -8.17 25.44 -23.54
C GLY A 99 -8.67 24.51 -24.64
N GLY A 100 -8.88 23.21 -24.36
CA GLY A 100 -9.32 22.20 -25.35
C GLY A 100 -8.35 22.04 -26.52
N LYS A 101 -7.04 22.08 -26.27
CA LYS A 101 -6.00 22.12 -27.32
C LYS A 101 -5.14 20.86 -27.40
N ILE A 102 -5.30 19.94 -26.46
CA ILE A 102 -4.60 18.66 -26.42
C ILE A 102 -5.62 17.62 -25.97
N ASP A 103 -5.74 16.56 -26.75
CA ASP A 103 -6.69 15.46 -26.53
C ASP A 103 -5.97 14.15 -26.12
N ASP A 104 -4.70 14.26 -25.69
CA ASP A 104 -3.90 13.13 -25.17
C ASP A 104 -4.30 12.83 -23.71
N PRO A 105 -4.98 11.70 -23.43
CA PRO A 105 -5.46 11.38 -22.09
C PRO A 105 -4.34 11.19 -21.07
N GLN A 106 -3.23 10.55 -21.46
CA GLN A 106 -2.10 10.32 -20.56
C GLN A 106 -1.50 11.65 -20.10
N LEU A 107 -1.28 12.58 -21.03
CA LEU A 107 -0.72 13.89 -20.67
C LEU A 107 -1.66 14.69 -19.76
N LEU A 108 -2.98 14.54 -19.92
CA LEU A 108 -3.96 15.17 -19.03
C LEU A 108 -3.82 14.66 -17.59
N ASP A 109 -3.67 13.35 -17.42
CA ASP A 109 -3.51 12.71 -16.12
C ASP A 109 -2.16 13.07 -15.47
N GLU A 110 -1.07 13.04 -16.22
CA GLU A 110 0.25 13.45 -15.72
C GLU A 110 0.26 14.91 -15.24
N ILE A 111 -0.36 15.82 -15.99
CA ILE A 111 -0.47 17.24 -15.57
C ILE A 111 -1.28 17.36 -14.29
N ARG A 112 -2.37 16.58 -14.15
CA ARG A 112 -3.23 16.59 -12.97
C ARG A 112 -2.49 16.04 -11.75
N VAL A 113 -1.86 14.87 -11.88
CA VAL A 113 -1.14 14.16 -10.81
C VAL A 113 0.09 14.95 -10.40
N LEU A 114 1.00 15.29 -11.31
CA LEU A 114 2.19 16.08 -10.97
C LEU A 114 1.82 17.47 -10.43
N GLY A 115 0.74 18.05 -10.95
CA GLY A 115 0.21 19.31 -10.45
C GLY A 115 -0.31 19.22 -9.02
N ARG A 116 -0.85 18.06 -8.60
CA ARG A 116 -1.22 17.76 -7.21
C ARG A 116 0.04 17.59 -6.36
N ASP A 117 0.96 16.72 -6.78
CA ASP A 117 2.21 16.44 -6.08
C ASP A 117 3.00 17.75 -5.82
N GLN A 118 3.04 18.67 -6.78
CA GLN A 118 3.67 19.99 -6.60
C GLN A 118 2.98 20.91 -5.59
N ARG A 119 1.64 20.85 -5.50
CA ARG A 119 0.89 21.67 -4.54
C ARG A 119 1.14 21.18 -3.12
N GLU A 120 1.07 19.87 -2.91
CA GLU A 120 1.25 19.24 -1.61
C GLU A 120 2.69 19.39 -1.13
N ALA A 121 3.68 19.06 -1.98
CA ALA A 121 5.09 19.24 -1.64
C ALA A 121 5.48 20.71 -1.40
N GLY A 122 4.77 21.65 -2.03
CA GLY A 122 5.00 23.09 -1.87
C GLY A 122 4.23 23.74 -0.71
N ALA A 123 3.37 23.00 -0.01
CA ALA A 123 2.55 23.54 1.07
C ALA A 123 3.35 23.77 2.35
N ILE A 124 4.33 22.91 2.63
CA ILE A 124 5.14 22.95 3.85
C ILE A 124 6.42 23.77 3.60
N PRO A 125 6.69 24.83 4.38
CA PRO A 125 7.94 25.58 4.30
C PRO A 125 9.17 24.69 4.55
N THR A 126 10.28 24.97 3.87
CA THR A 126 11.51 24.17 3.99
C THR A 126 12.00 24.04 5.44
N GLU A 127 11.97 25.12 6.22
CA GLU A 127 12.38 25.08 7.64
C GLU A 127 11.50 24.15 8.49
N GLU A 128 10.19 24.09 8.20
CA GLU A 128 9.25 23.20 8.88
C GLU A 128 9.45 21.74 8.46
N ALA A 129 9.72 21.49 7.17
CA ALA A 129 10.06 20.14 6.69
C ALA A 129 11.36 19.61 7.33
N GLU A 130 12.39 20.45 7.47
CA GLU A 130 13.61 20.09 8.17
C GLU A 130 13.39 19.83 9.66
N ALA A 131 12.55 20.63 10.32
CA ALA A 131 12.19 20.43 11.72
C ALA A 131 11.41 19.14 11.92
N TRP A 132 10.49 18.82 11.01
CA TRP A 132 9.75 17.57 10.98
C TRP A 132 10.68 16.36 10.85
N THR A 133 11.62 16.38 9.91
CA THR A 133 12.62 15.29 9.77
C THR A 133 13.44 15.09 11.04
N ARG A 134 13.88 16.17 11.71
CA ARG A 134 14.59 16.04 13.00
C ARG A 134 13.70 15.42 14.07
N LEU A 135 12.45 15.87 14.17
CA LEU A 135 11.48 15.36 15.14
C LEU A 135 11.25 13.85 14.96
N THR A 136 10.98 13.38 13.74
CA THR A 136 10.70 11.96 13.48
C THR A 136 11.94 11.08 13.63
N CYS A 137 13.13 11.56 13.23
CA CYS A 137 14.38 10.83 13.50
C CYS A 137 14.66 10.68 15.00
N GLU A 138 14.42 11.73 15.80
CA GLU A 138 14.55 11.65 17.26
C GLU A 138 13.50 10.73 17.88
N ALA A 139 12.24 10.84 17.42
CA ALA A 139 11.13 10.04 17.90
C ALA A 139 11.33 8.54 17.63
N ASP A 140 11.78 8.16 16.44
CA ASP A 140 12.10 6.77 16.08
C ASP A 140 13.22 6.18 16.96
N ALA A 141 14.30 6.94 17.16
CA ALA A 141 15.39 6.53 18.04
C ALA A 141 14.96 6.36 19.52
N VAL A 142 14.01 7.18 19.97
CA VAL A 142 13.41 7.06 21.31
C VAL A 142 12.45 5.87 21.36
N TRP A 143 11.61 5.68 20.34
CA TRP A 143 10.66 4.58 20.25
C TRP A 143 11.36 3.21 20.34
N HIS A 144 12.46 3.02 19.61
CA HIS A 144 13.23 1.76 19.68
C HIS A 144 13.72 1.45 21.10
N LYS A 145 14.18 2.46 21.84
CA LYS A 145 14.60 2.30 23.25
C LYS A 145 13.40 2.09 24.17
N ALA A 146 12.33 2.83 23.97
CA ALA A 146 11.10 2.74 24.73
C ALA A 146 10.46 1.35 24.61
N LYS A 147 10.32 0.82 23.38
CA LYS A 147 9.80 -0.53 23.13
C LYS A 147 10.65 -1.60 23.81
N ALA A 148 11.97 -1.50 23.72
CA ALA A 148 12.89 -2.46 24.36
C ALA A 148 12.85 -2.38 25.91
N ALA A 149 12.54 -1.21 26.47
CA ALA A 149 12.50 -0.97 27.91
C ALA A 149 11.08 -1.02 28.51
N ASN A 150 10.03 -1.23 27.69
CA ASN A 150 8.63 -1.09 28.06
C ASN A 150 8.34 0.28 28.74
N ASP A 151 8.77 1.36 28.09
CA ASP A 151 8.74 2.72 28.66
C ASP A 151 7.98 3.71 27.75
N TRP A 152 6.64 3.65 27.82
CA TRP A 152 5.78 4.61 27.10
C TRP A 152 6.05 6.06 27.50
N THR A 153 6.36 6.31 28.78
CA THR A 153 6.52 7.67 29.32
C THR A 153 7.64 8.45 28.60
N SER A 154 8.71 7.76 28.18
CA SER A 154 9.78 8.38 27.39
C SER A 154 9.37 8.76 25.96
N PHE A 155 8.43 8.02 25.36
CA PHE A 155 7.98 8.25 23.99
C PHE A 155 6.77 9.19 23.88
N GLU A 156 5.90 9.21 24.90
CA GLU A 156 4.70 10.05 24.99
C GLU A 156 4.90 11.49 24.50
N PRO A 157 5.92 12.25 24.92
CA PRO A 157 6.07 13.66 24.53
C PRO A 157 6.38 13.85 23.03
N TYR A 158 6.87 12.81 22.35
CA TYR A 158 7.12 12.85 20.91
C TYR A 158 5.84 12.66 20.12
N VAL A 159 4.95 11.78 20.58
CA VAL A 159 3.65 11.55 19.93
C VAL A 159 2.81 12.83 19.94
N ASP A 160 2.71 13.54 21.07
CA ASP A 160 1.99 14.82 21.13
C ASP A 160 2.58 15.86 20.16
N LYS A 161 3.92 16.02 20.14
CA LYS A 161 4.59 16.94 19.20
C LYS A 161 4.34 16.57 17.74
N ILE A 162 4.32 15.28 17.44
CA ILE A 162 4.08 14.76 16.10
C ILE A 162 2.65 15.09 15.67
N VAL A 163 1.65 14.77 16.51
CA VAL A 163 0.23 15.07 16.22
C VAL A 163 0.02 16.57 16.04
N ASP A 164 0.57 17.41 16.91
CA ASP A 164 0.48 18.87 16.78
C ASP A 164 1.09 19.38 15.47
N THR A 165 2.26 18.85 15.08
CA THR A 165 2.93 19.23 13.83
C THR A 165 2.13 18.78 12.62
N LEU A 166 1.57 17.57 12.63
CA LEU A 166 0.74 17.04 11.56
C LEU A 166 -0.57 17.82 11.40
N LYS A 167 -1.19 18.27 12.50
CA LYS A 167 -2.37 19.14 12.44
C LYS A 167 -2.05 20.48 11.77
N HIS A 168 -0.94 21.11 12.17
CA HIS A 168 -0.46 22.35 11.54
C HIS A 168 -0.14 22.17 10.04
N GLN A 169 0.57 21.09 9.68
CA GLN A 169 0.87 20.78 8.28
C GLN A 169 -0.40 20.53 7.45
N ALA A 170 -1.40 19.84 8.01
CA ALA A 170 -2.68 19.66 7.35
C ALA A 170 -3.40 21.00 7.09
N GLU A 171 -3.35 21.94 8.04
CA GLU A 171 -3.88 23.29 7.86
C GLU A 171 -3.15 24.06 6.73
N LEU A 172 -1.84 23.87 6.57
CA LEU A 172 -1.08 24.45 5.46
C LEU A 172 -1.47 23.85 4.10
N MET A 173 -1.77 22.55 4.06
CA MET A 173 -2.18 21.82 2.86
C MET A 173 -3.61 22.16 2.44
N ASP A 174 -4.57 22.07 3.37
CA ASP A 174 -5.98 22.40 3.15
C ASP A 174 -6.66 22.91 4.44
N PRO A 175 -6.68 24.24 4.68
CA PRO A 175 -7.21 24.82 5.91
C PRO A 175 -8.73 24.68 6.08
N LYS A 176 -9.44 24.10 5.11
CA LYS A 176 -10.90 23.92 5.15
C LYS A 176 -11.32 22.47 5.42
N ARG A 177 -10.38 21.54 5.40
CA ARG A 177 -10.63 20.12 5.60
C ARG A 177 -10.28 19.74 7.03
N ASP A 178 -10.93 18.70 7.54
CA ASP A 178 -10.53 18.11 8.81
C ASP A 178 -9.06 17.64 8.73
N PRO A 179 -8.20 17.97 9.72
CA PRO A 179 -6.78 17.63 9.65
C PRO A 179 -6.51 16.13 9.49
N TYR A 180 -7.32 15.26 10.10
CA TYR A 180 -7.13 13.82 9.96
C TYR A 180 -7.56 13.33 8.58
N ASP A 181 -8.65 13.88 8.04
CA ASP A 181 -9.07 13.61 6.66
C ASP A 181 -8.01 14.01 5.63
N VAL A 182 -7.21 15.07 5.88
CA VAL A 182 -6.08 15.44 5.02
C VAL A 182 -5.04 14.32 4.97
N TRP A 183 -4.69 13.74 6.13
CA TRP A 183 -3.67 12.69 6.22
C TRP A 183 -4.17 11.33 5.72
N LEU A 184 -5.42 10.95 6.01
CA LEU A 184 -6.07 9.78 5.40
C LEU A 184 -5.99 9.85 3.86
N ASP A 185 -6.26 11.02 3.30
CA ASP A 185 -6.21 11.24 1.85
C ASP A 185 -4.80 11.15 1.26
N GLN A 186 -3.76 11.48 2.02
CA GLN A 186 -2.36 11.35 1.55
C GLN A 186 -2.00 9.89 1.26
N TYR A 187 -2.54 8.94 2.02
CA TYR A 187 -2.32 7.50 1.83
C TYR A 187 -3.35 6.84 0.91
N GLU A 188 -4.61 7.29 0.98
CA GLU A 188 -5.73 6.73 0.24
C GLU A 188 -6.65 7.85 -0.27
N ARG A 189 -6.40 8.30 -1.50
CA ARG A 189 -7.09 9.45 -2.10
C ARG A 189 -8.61 9.23 -2.12
N GLY A 190 -9.35 10.15 -1.52
CA GLY A 190 -10.81 10.07 -1.37
C GLY A 190 -11.30 9.43 -0.08
N LEU A 191 -10.40 8.91 0.77
CA LEU A 191 -10.74 8.44 2.12
C LEU A 191 -11.07 9.63 3.04
N SER A 192 -12.01 9.39 3.93
CA SER A 192 -12.37 10.27 5.05
C SER A 192 -12.66 9.45 6.29
N ALA A 193 -12.54 10.07 7.46
CA ALA A 193 -12.92 9.49 8.73
C ALA A 193 -14.38 9.01 8.69
N LYS A 194 -15.30 9.82 8.13
CA LYS A 194 -16.70 9.42 7.97
C LYS A 194 -16.89 8.12 7.18
N SER A 195 -16.18 7.96 6.06
CA SER A 195 -16.29 6.73 5.25
C SER A 195 -15.63 5.54 5.93
N PHE A 196 -14.55 5.77 6.68
CA PHE A 196 -13.84 4.70 7.38
C PHE A 196 -14.58 4.29 8.67
N ASP A 197 -15.21 5.22 9.39
CA ASP A 197 -16.11 4.93 10.51
C ASP A 197 -17.21 3.95 10.07
N ALA A 198 -17.84 4.19 8.90
CA ALA A 198 -18.86 3.29 8.36
C ALA A 198 -18.29 1.89 7.99
N PHE A 199 -17.02 1.82 7.57
CA PHE A 199 -16.33 0.55 7.36
C PHE A 199 -16.08 -0.16 8.70
N CYS A 200 -15.57 0.55 9.71
CA CYS A 200 -15.35 0.03 11.05
C CYS A 200 -16.63 -0.49 11.70
N ASP A 201 -17.76 0.21 11.55
CA ASP A 201 -19.05 -0.22 12.07
C ASP A 201 -19.50 -1.58 11.50
N GLU A 202 -19.34 -1.77 10.18
CA GLU A 202 -19.69 -3.02 9.51
C GLU A 202 -18.76 -4.18 9.92
N VAL A 203 -17.45 -3.91 9.96
CA VAL A 203 -16.45 -4.88 10.41
C VAL A 203 -16.70 -5.26 11.86
N LYS A 204 -16.92 -4.29 12.75
CA LYS A 204 -17.20 -4.54 14.17
C LYS A 204 -18.44 -5.40 14.35
N ALA A 205 -19.52 -5.09 13.63
CA ALA A 205 -20.79 -5.82 13.72
C ALA A 205 -20.68 -7.27 13.24
N THR A 206 -19.73 -7.58 12.35
CA THR A 206 -19.55 -8.92 11.77
C THR A 206 -18.45 -9.72 12.46
N VAL A 207 -17.25 -9.13 12.57
CA VAL A 207 -16.02 -9.83 12.96
C VAL A 207 -15.97 -10.06 14.47
N VAL A 208 -16.33 -9.07 15.30
CA VAL A 208 -16.23 -9.22 16.77
C VAL A 208 -17.08 -10.40 17.27
N PRO A 209 -18.38 -10.53 16.89
CA PRO A 209 -19.17 -11.71 17.26
C PRO A 209 -18.57 -13.03 16.78
N LEU A 210 -17.99 -13.06 15.57
CA LEU A 210 -17.40 -14.27 14.99
C LEU A 210 -16.14 -14.70 15.74
N VAL A 211 -15.27 -13.74 16.08
CA VAL A 211 -14.08 -13.95 16.91
C VAL A 211 -14.46 -14.53 18.28
N HIS A 212 -15.48 -13.95 18.93
CA HIS A 212 -15.97 -14.49 20.21
C HIS A 212 -16.54 -15.90 20.05
N ALA A 213 -17.35 -16.17 19.02
CA ALA A 213 -17.92 -17.50 18.78
C ALA A 213 -16.85 -18.58 18.53
N ILE A 214 -15.81 -18.25 17.76
CA ILE A 214 -14.65 -19.13 17.54
C ILE A 214 -13.90 -19.38 18.86
N GLY A 215 -13.67 -18.32 19.64
CA GLY A 215 -13.05 -18.41 20.96
C GLY A 215 -13.83 -19.27 21.95
N GLU A 216 -15.17 -19.13 22.00
CA GLU A 216 -16.07 -19.91 22.84
C GLU A 216 -16.13 -21.39 22.45
N ARG A 217 -16.03 -21.70 21.15
CA ARG A 217 -15.91 -23.07 20.65
C ARG A 217 -14.65 -23.74 21.18
N GLY A 218 -13.56 -22.98 21.32
CA GLY A 218 -12.30 -23.40 21.97
C GLY A 218 -11.51 -24.48 21.22
N GLN A 219 -11.93 -24.86 20.02
CA GLN A 219 -11.28 -25.87 19.19
C GLN A 219 -10.56 -25.19 18.03
N GLN A 220 -9.25 -25.39 17.95
CA GLN A 220 -8.40 -24.98 16.83
C GLN A 220 -7.92 -26.21 16.05
N PRO A 221 -7.66 -26.08 14.74
CA PRO A 221 -6.98 -27.11 13.97
C PRO A 221 -5.63 -27.51 14.59
N GLU A 222 -5.36 -28.81 14.67
CA GLU A 222 -4.04 -29.33 15.03
C GLU A 222 -3.08 -29.12 13.86
N ALA A 223 -1.98 -28.40 14.09
CA ALA A 223 -1.12 -27.91 13.02
C ALA A 223 0.37 -27.87 13.41
N ASP A 224 0.86 -28.90 14.12
CA ASP A 224 2.26 -28.97 14.60
C ASP A 224 3.31 -28.73 13.49
N PHE A 225 2.99 -29.09 12.25
CA PHE A 225 3.87 -28.89 11.10
C PHE A 225 4.13 -27.41 10.76
N LEU A 226 3.29 -26.48 11.22
CA LEU A 226 3.53 -25.03 11.06
C LEU A 226 4.81 -24.59 11.78
N HIS A 227 5.16 -25.29 12.87
CA HIS A 227 6.35 -25.01 13.69
C HIS A 227 7.50 -25.98 13.44
N ALA A 228 7.38 -26.82 12.42
CA ALA A 228 8.41 -27.79 12.09
C ALA A 228 9.61 -27.09 11.45
N HIS A 229 10.80 -27.57 11.80
CA HIS A 229 12.05 -27.06 11.25
C HIS A 229 12.17 -27.36 9.75
N VAL A 230 12.26 -26.31 8.93
CA VAL A 230 12.57 -26.36 7.50
C VAL A 230 13.84 -25.52 7.24
N PRO A 231 14.95 -26.15 6.79
CA PRO A 231 16.23 -25.46 6.62
C PRO A 231 16.14 -24.23 5.71
N GLU A 232 16.88 -23.17 6.06
CA GLU A 232 16.88 -21.91 5.31
C GLU A 232 17.13 -22.12 3.81
N ALA A 233 18.08 -22.98 3.45
CA ALA A 233 18.41 -23.26 2.05
C ALA A 233 17.23 -23.87 1.26
N ALA A 234 16.39 -24.68 1.90
CA ALA A 234 15.19 -25.23 1.27
C ALA A 234 14.12 -24.16 1.07
N GLN A 235 13.91 -23.31 2.09
CA GLN A 235 12.98 -22.18 1.99
C GLN A 235 13.40 -21.16 0.92
N ARG A 236 14.70 -20.86 0.78
CA ARG A 236 15.22 -20.00 -0.29
C ARG A 236 14.89 -20.55 -1.68
N ALA A 237 15.05 -21.85 -1.89
CA ALA A 237 14.70 -22.50 -3.15
C ALA A 237 13.18 -22.50 -3.39
N MET A 238 12.41 -22.73 -2.33
CA MET A 238 10.95 -22.67 -2.33
C MET A 238 10.42 -21.31 -2.76
N SER A 239 11.02 -20.21 -2.28
CA SER A 239 10.61 -18.84 -2.63
C SER A 239 10.57 -18.60 -4.14
N PHE A 240 11.52 -19.13 -4.92
CA PHE A 240 11.51 -18.97 -6.38
C PHE A 240 10.37 -19.74 -7.07
N ASP A 241 9.97 -20.88 -6.53
CA ASP A 241 8.84 -21.65 -7.05
C ASP A 241 7.50 -20.98 -6.68
N LEU A 242 7.40 -20.40 -5.49
CA LEU A 242 6.24 -19.60 -5.07
C LEU A 242 6.07 -18.34 -5.92
N MET A 243 7.16 -17.60 -6.20
CA MET A 243 7.13 -16.45 -7.11
C MET A 243 6.58 -16.82 -8.49
N LYS A 244 7.03 -17.96 -9.06
CA LYS A 244 6.53 -18.47 -10.34
C LYS A 244 5.07 -18.91 -10.25
N LEU A 245 4.68 -19.57 -9.16
CA LEU A 245 3.32 -20.06 -8.93
C LEU A 245 2.33 -18.89 -8.93
N VAL A 246 2.70 -17.78 -8.29
CA VAL A 246 1.91 -16.55 -8.31
C VAL A 246 1.88 -15.91 -9.71
N GLY A 247 2.99 -15.99 -10.44
CA GLY A 247 3.06 -15.58 -11.84
C GLY A 247 4.19 -14.67 -12.25
N LEU A 248 5.15 -14.44 -11.36
CA LEU A 248 6.26 -13.55 -11.65
C LEU A 248 7.19 -14.16 -12.70
N ASN A 249 7.56 -13.32 -13.66
CA ASN A 249 8.70 -13.60 -14.52
C ASN A 249 9.98 -13.30 -13.75
N LEU A 250 10.82 -14.32 -13.54
CA LEU A 250 12.07 -14.17 -12.80
C LEU A 250 13.10 -13.26 -13.48
N ASP A 251 12.95 -12.99 -14.78
CA ASP A 251 13.80 -12.02 -15.48
C ASP A 251 13.43 -10.56 -15.16
N ASP A 252 12.24 -10.30 -14.62
CA ASP A 252 11.73 -8.97 -14.27
C ASP A 252 11.80 -8.67 -12.76
N THR A 253 12.42 -9.56 -11.98
CA THR A 253 12.44 -9.47 -10.52
C THR A 253 13.73 -10.01 -9.90
N THR A 254 13.92 -9.74 -8.61
CA THR A 254 14.99 -10.31 -7.79
C THR A 254 14.46 -10.53 -6.38
N LEU A 255 14.89 -11.64 -5.77
CA LEU A 255 14.63 -11.95 -4.37
C LEU A 255 15.84 -11.58 -3.51
N ALA A 256 15.60 -10.79 -2.47
CA ALA A 256 16.54 -10.47 -1.41
C ALA A 256 16.04 -11.00 -0.06
N PHE A 257 16.90 -10.91 0.97
CA PHE A 257 16.58 -11.32 2.33
C PHE A 257 16.80 -10.15 3.27
N THR A 258 15.89 -9.95 4.22
CA THR A 258 15.85 -8.80 5.13
C THR A 258 15.13 -9.18 6.42
N GLU A 259 15.09 -8.29 7.40
CA GLU A 259 14.36 -8.48 8.66
C GLU A 259 12.84 -8.28 8.48
N HIS A 260 12.43 -7.30 7.70
CA HIS A 260 11.02 -6.98 7.45
C HIS A 260 10.72 -7.14 5.97
N PRO A 261 9.91 -8.13 5.56
CA PRO A 261 9.54 -8.30 4.16
C PRO A 261 8.98 -7.03 3.52
N PHE A 262 9.33 -6.81 2.27
CA PHE A 262 8.83 -5.70 1.47
C PHE A 262 9.07 -5.95 -0.02
N SER A 263 8.46 -5.12 -0.85
CA SER A 263 8.68 -5.09 -2.30
C SER A 263 8.76 -3.65 -2.78
N GLU A 264 9.41 -3.46 -3.92
CA GLU A 264 9.57 -2.14 -4.54
C GLU A 264 9.54 -2.23 -6.06
N GLY A 265 8.79 -1.32 -6.68
CA GLY A 265 8.73 -1.14 -8.13
C GLY A 265 9.69 -0.06 -8.60
N PHE A 266 10.67 -0.42 -9.42
CA PHE A 266 11.70 0.51 -9.90
C PHE A 266 11.36 1.08 -11.26
N SER A 267 10.91 0.22 -12.17
CA SER A 267 10.61 0.55 -13.56
C SER A 267 9.86 -0.62 -14.21
N VAL A 268 9.32 -0.42 -15.40
CA VAL A 268 8.91 -1.53 -16.29
C VAL A 268 10.03 -2.58 -16.38
N GLY A 269 9.73 -3.81 -15.96
CA GLY A 269 10.66 -4.95 -15.97
C GLY A 269 11.64 -5.00 -14.79
N ASP A 270 11.46 -4.21 -13.73
CA ASP A 270 12.24 -4.31 -12.49
C ASP A 270 11.35 -3.99 -11.28
N ALA A 271 10.86 -5.05 -10.64
CA ALA A 271 10.26 -5.00 -9.31
C ALA A 271 10.88 -6.07 -8.42
N ARG A 272 11.29 -5.72 -7.21
CA ARG A 272 12.08 -6.62 -6.35
C ARG A 272 11.33 -6.94 -5.08
N ILE A 273 11.62 -8.11 -4.55
CA ILE A 273 11.01 -8.65 -3.33
C ILE A 273 12.12 -8.92 -2.33
N ALA A 274 11.87 -8.62 -1.07
CA ALA A 274 12.67 -9.04 0.05
C ALA A 274 11.80 -9.81 1.05
N THR A 275 12.30 -10.93 1.57
CA THR A 275 11.60 -11.77 2.54
C THR A 275 12.47 -12.04 3.77
N HIS A 276 11.85 -12.55 4.82
CA HIS A 276 12.54 -13.10 5.99
C HIS A 276 12.29 -14.61 6.06
N ILE A 277 13.26 -15.36 6.59
CA ILE A 277 13.13 -16.80 6.79
C ILE A 277 13.25 -17.12 8.27
N TYR A 278 12.21 -17.74 8.81
CA TYR A 278 12.22 -18.41 10.10
C TYR A 278 12.32 -19.91 9.85
N GLU A 279 13.38 -20.57 10.32
CA GLU A 279 13.54 -22.02 10.09
C GLU A 279 12.45 -22.84 10.78
N ASP A 280 11.86 -22.34 11.85
CA ASP A 280 10.78 -23.00 12.60
C ASP A 280 9.39 -22.38 12.31
N ASP A 281 9.26 -21.60 11.23
CA ASP A 281 7.98 -21.10 10.71
C ASP A 281 8.09 -20.89 9.19
N CYS A 282 8.07 -22.00 8.46
CA CYS A 282 8.17 -22.00 7.00
C CYS A 282 6.97 -21.31 6.32
N ILE A 283 5.79 -21.36 6.95
CA ILE A 283 4.56 -20.80 6.38
C ILE A 283 4.60 -19.26 6.39
N SER A 284 5.28 -18.65 7.36
CA SER A 284 5.57 -17.21 7.36
C SER A 284 6.29 -16.75 6.09
N ASN A 285 7.37 -17.44 5.67
CA ASN A 285 8.07 -17.11 4.43
C ASN A 285 7.21 -17.40 3.18
N VAL A 286 6.40 -18.47 3.20
CA VAL A 286 5.49 -18.81 2.09
C VAL A 286 4.52 -17.67 1.80
N TYR A 287 3.79 -17.21 2.83
CA TYR A 287 2.83 -16.13 2.66
C TYR A 287 3.49 -14.77 2.48
N SER A 288 4.66 -14.51 3.08
CA SER A 288 5.45 -13.32 2.78
C SER A 288 5.80 -13.23 1.29
N ILE A 289 6.27 -14.33 0.68
CA ILE A 289 6.58 -14.33 -0.76
C ILE A 289 5.33 -14.11 -1.61
N ILE A 290 4.21 -14.77 -1.29
CA ILE A 290 2.96 -14.61 -2.05
C ILE A 290 2.43 -13.17 -1.93
N HIS A 291 2.48 -12.59 -0.72
CA HIS A 291 2.09 -11.22 -0.43
C HIS A 291 2.92 -10.23 -1.25
N GLU A 292 4.24 -10.29 -1.11
CA GLU A 292 5.15 -9.38 -1.83
C GLU A 292 5.13 -9.60 -3.35
N ALA A 293 4.84 -10.82 -3.80
CA ALA A 293 4.63 -11.08 -5.23
C ALA A 293 3.38 -10.38 -5.76
N GLY A 294 2.30 -10.29 -4.96
CA GLY A 294 1.10 -9.53 -5.31
C GLY A 294 1.40 -8.04 -5.54
N HIS A 295 2.17 -7.42 -4.64
CA HIS A 295 2.68 -6.07 -4.80
C HIS A 295 3.55 -5.91 -6.06
N ALA A 296 4.56 -6.78 -6.24
CA ALA A 296 5.45 -6.71 -7.39
C ALA A 296 4.70 -6.85 -8.73
N MET A 297 3.66 -7.70 -8.80
CA MET A 297 2.83 -7.84 -10.00
C MET A 297 2.03 -6.57 -10.31
N TYR A 298 1.57 -5.83 -9.31
CA TYR A 298 0.90 -4.55 -9.56
C TYR A 298 1.85 -3.58 -10.24
N GLU A 299 3.04 -3.40 -9.67
CA GLU A 299 4.07 -2.52 -10.20
C GLU A 299 4.49 -2.91 -11.63
N LEU A 300 4.73 -4.21 -11.88
CA LEU A 300 5.07 -4.73 -13.21
C LEU A 300 3.89 -4.66 -14.20
N GLY A 301 2.66 -4.64 -13.70
CA GLY A 301 1.43 -4.61 -14.48
C GLY A 301 0.98 -3.21 -14.92
N VAL A 302 1.64 -2.15 -14.45
CA VAL A 302 1.35 -0.77 -14.87
C VAL A 302 1.62 -0.61 -16.37
N ASN A 303 0.80 0.22 -17.05
CA ASN A 303 0.94 0.46 -18.47
C ASN A 303 2.36 0.96 -18.82
N PRO A 304 3.11 0.26 -19.68
CA PRO A 304 4.49 0.64 -20.03
C PRO A 304 4.62 2.04 -20.66
N ALA A 305 3.54 2.61 -21.18
CA ALA A 305 3.53 4.00 -21.66
C ALA A 305 3.74 5.04 -20.55
N TYR A 306 3.50 4.68 -19.28
CA TYR A 306 3.73 5.52 -18.11
C TYR A 306 5.16 5.45 -17.58
N ALA A 307 6.02 4.60 -18.15
CA ALA A 307 7.41 4.50 -17.75
C ALA A 307 8.08 5.88 -17.72
N ARG A 308 8.72 6.20 -16.59
CA ARG A 308 9.45 7.46 -16.38
C ARG A 308 8.58 8.71 -16.32
N THR A 309 7.29 8.55 -16.03
CA THR A 309 6.33 9.64 -15.79
C THR A 309 5.83 9.56 -14.36
N CYS A 310 5.14 10.61 -13.89
CA CYS A 310 4.52 10.59 -12.56
C CYS A 310 3.34 9.61 -12.43
N LEU A 311 2.97 8.88 -13.49
CA LEU A 311 1.92 7.87 -13.47
C LEU A 311 2.44 6.44 -13.27
N GLU A 312 3.76 6.24 -13.31
CA GLU A 312 4.39 4.96 -13.01
C GLU A 312 4.17 4.57 -11.55
N GLY A 313 3.88 3.30 -11.30
CA GLY A 313 3.60 2.73 -9.98
C GLY A 313 2.15 2.82 -9.51
N GLY A 314 1.88 2.21 -8.36
CA GLY A 314 0.55 2.11 -7.76
C GLY A 314 -0.05 3.43 -7.29
N THR A 315 -1.39 3.50 -7.27
CA THR A 315 -2.12 4.76 -7.02
C THR A 315 -2.23 5.17 -5.55
N SER A 316 -2.33 4.20 -4.64
CA SER A 316 -2.52 4.42 -3.21
C SER A 316 -2.18 3.18 -2.41
N MET A 317 -1.95 3.33 -1.10
CA MET A 317 -1.53 2.21 -0.25
C MET A 317 -2.62 1.15 -0.13
N GLY A 318 -3.90 1.53 -0.07
CA GLY A 318 -5.00 0.57 0.01
C GLY A 318 -5.16 -0.24 -1.27
N ILE A 319 -5.03 0.38 -2.44
CA ILE A 319 -5.02 -0.37 -3.71
C ILE A 319 -3.78 -1.26 -3.81
N HIS A 320 -2.61 -0.79 -3.38
CA HIS A 320 -1.39 -1.59 -3.39
C HIS A 320 -1.53 -2.84 -2.50
N GLU A 321 -2.02 -2.65 -1.26
CA GLU A 321 -2.32 -3.71 -0.30
C GLU A 321 -3.41 -4.66 -0.80
N SER A 322 -4.40 -4.17 -1.54
CA SER A 322 -5.41 -5.05 -2.12
C SER A 322 -4.83 -6.07 -3.09
N GLN A 323 -3.69 -5.76 -3.74
CA GLN A 323 -3.04 -6.73 -4.63
C GLN A 323 -2.29 -7.79 -3.82
N SER A 324 -1.51 -7.39 -2.82
CA SER A 324 -0.83 -8.36 -1.96
C SER A 324 -1.80 -9.27 -1.23
N ARG A 325 -2.85 -8.71 -0.61
CA ARG A 325 -3.88 -9.46 0.12
C ARG A 325 -4.74 -10.34 -0.78
N PHE A 326 -5.02 -9.91 -2.01
CA PHE A 326 -5.71 -10.76 -2.97
C PHE A 326 -4.94 -12.06 -3.23
N PHE A 327 -3.64 -11.98 -3.49
CA PHE A 327 -2.83 -13.17 -3.74
C PHE A 327 -2.53 -13.96 -2.47
N GLU A 328 -2.24 -13.29 -1.35
CA GLU A 328 -1.95 -13.94 -0.07
C GLU A 328 -3.17 -14.70 0.45
N ASN A 329 -4.31 -14.01 0.57
CA ASN A 329 -5.47 -14.49 1.30
C ASN A 329 -6.52 -15.09 0.36
N THR A 330 -7.04 -14.26 -0.55
CA THR A 330 -8.15 -14.65 -1.44
C THR A 330 -7.76 -15.80 -2.38
N VAL A 331 -6.51 -15.84 -2.85
CA VAL A 331 -5.94 -16.97 -3.61
C VAL A 331 -5.20 -17.94 -2.69
N GLY A 332 -4.14 -17.46 -2.02
CA GLY A 332 -3.15 -18.30 -1.33
C GLY A 332 -3.67 -19.04 -0.11
N ARG A 333 -4.73 -18.57 0.53
CA ARG A 333 -5.41 -19.25 1.65
C ARG A 333 -6.75 -19.88 1.24
N SER A 334 -7.06 -19.92 -0.06
CA SER A 334 -8.27 -20.56 -0.57
C SER A 334 -8.14 -22.07 -0.58
N ARG A 335 -9.25 -22.77 -0.31
CA ARG A 335 -9.30 -24.25 -0.39
C ARG A 335 -8.84 -24.76 -1.76
N ALA A 336 -9.20 -24.06 -2.84
CA ALA A 336 -8.84 -24.45 -4.19
C ALA A 336 -7.32 -24.41 -4.44
N PHE A 337 -6.58 -23.51 -3.78
CA PHE A 337 -5.15 -23.34 -4.02
C PHE A 337 -4.26 -24.28 -3.21
N MET A 338 -4.82 -25.04 -2.25
CA MET A 338 -4.05 -25.91 -1.37
C MET A 338 -3.29 -27.00 -2.12
N GLY A 339 -3.88 -27.57 -3.17
CA GLY A 339 -3.22 -28.58 -4.01
C GLY A 339 -1.92 -28.05 -4.63
N PRO A 340 -1.97 -27.00 -5.47
CA PRO A 340 -0.77 -26.39 -6.04
C PRO A 340 0.25 -25.91 -4.98
N LEU A 341 -0.20 -25.37 -3.85
CA LEU A 341 0.70 -24.96 -2.77
C LEU A 341 1.41 -26.16 -2.12
N LEU A 342 0.68 -27.25 -1.84
CA LEU A 342 1.26 -28.49 -1.29
C LEU A 342 2.28 -29.11 -2.24
N GLU A 343 2.10 -29.01 -3.56
CA GLU A 343 3.11 -29.49 -4.51
C GLU A 343 4.46 -28.77 -4.33
N VAL A 344 4.43 -27.46 -4.09
CA VAL A 344 5.65 -26.68 -3.82
C VAL A 344 6.22 -27.04 -2.45
N LEU A 345 5.40 -27.09 -1.41
CA LEU A 345 5.83 -27.44 -0.05
C LEU A 345 6.49 -28.83 0.00
N ARG A 346 5.85 -29.85 -0.59
CA ARG A 346 6.37 -31.23 -0.62
C ARG A 346 7.63 -31.39 -1.45
N ARG A 347 7.84 -30.54 -2.46
CA ARG A 347 9.07 -30.55 -3.28
C ARG A 347 10.28 -30.15 -2.46
N HIS A 348 10.14 -29.16 -1.58
CA HIS A 348 11.25 -28.55 -0.84
C HIS A 348 11.38 -29.06 0.60
N ALA A 349 10.28 -29.51 1.21
CA ALA A 349 10.23 -30.01 2.58
C ALA A 349 9.34 -31.27 2.70
N PRO A 350 9.64 -32.37 1.99
CA PRO A 350 8.83 -33.59 2.00
C PRO A 350 8.71 -34.24 3.38
N GLU A 351 9.74 -34.11 4.24
CA GLU A 351 9.75 -34.65 5.60
C GLU A 351 8.71 -33.96 6.52
N VAL A 352 8.30 -32.73 6.19
CA VAL A 352 7.29 -31.96 6.95
C VAL A 352 5.91 -32.08 6.32
N TYR A 353 5.82 -31.90 4.99
CA TYR A 353 4.54 -31.77 4.28
C TYR A 353 4.12 -33.02 3.50
N GLY A 354 4.91 -34.10 3.53
CA GLY A 354 4.67 -35.32 2.76
C GLY A 354 3.31 -35.95 3.03
N ASP A 355 2.93 -36.02 4.30
CA ASP A 355 1.67 -36.63 4.77
C ASP A 355 0.55 -35.60 5.03
N VAL A 356 0.82 -34.29 4.90
CA VAL A 356 -0.18 -33.22 5.07
C VAL A 356 -1.08 -33.18 3.86
N ASP A 357 -2.40 -33.36 4.02
CA ASP A 357 -3.38 -33.24 2.93
C ASP A 357 -3.93 -31.81 2.76
N GLU A 358 -4.68 -31.59 1.68
CA GLU A 358 -5.23 -30.27 1.33
C GLU A 358 -6.18 -29.71 2.38
N ASP A 359 -6.96 -30.57 3.03
CA ASP A 359 -7.92 -30.16 4.06
C ASP A 359 -7.19 -29.73 5.33
N THR A 360 -6.20 -30.52 5.76
CA THR A 360 -5.32 -30.21 6.89
C THR A 360 -4.59 -28.89 6.68
N LEU A 361 -4.00 -28.68 5.48
CA LEU A 361 -3.33 -27.41 5.18
C LEU A 361 -4.34 -26.25 5.16
N TYR A 362 -5.51 -26.42 4.52
CA TYR A 362 -6.54 -25.38 4.46
C TYR A 362 -6.96 -24.90 5.84
N HIS A 363 -7.20 -25.83 6.77
CA HIS A 363 -7.57 -25.49 8.14
C HIS A 363 -6.40 -24.83 8.88
N ALA A 364 -5.17 -25.32 8.74
CA ALA A 364 -3.99 -24.79 9.41
C ALA A 364 -3.66 -23.34 8.97
N VAL A 365 -3.71 -23.03 7.68
CA VAL A 365 -3.37 -21.68 7.17
C VAL A 365 -4.50 -20.67 7.37
N ASN A 366 -5.64 -21.09 7.92
CA ASN A 366 -6.79 -20.25 8.24
C ASN A 366 -7.19 -20.34 9.73
N ILE A 367 -6.24 -20.65 10.61
CA ILE A 367 -6.43 -20.52 12.05
C ILE A 367 -6.81 -19.08 12.37
N ALA A 368 -7.96 -18.89 13.03
CA ALA A 368 -8.45 -17.63 13.57
C ALA A 368 -8.37 -17.64 15.08
N GLN A 369 -7.55 -16.76 15.65
CA GLN A 369 -7.40 -16.63 17.09
C GLN A 369 -6.97 -15.20 17.48
N PRO A 370 -7.60 -14.59 18.49
CA PRO A 370 -7.10 -13.33 19.04
C PRO A 370 -5.63 -13.42 19.43
N SER A 371 -4.82 -12.50 18.89
CA SER A 371 -3.40 -12.35 19.22
C SER A 371 -3.08 -10.89 19.51
N LEU A 372 -1.92 -10.61 20.10
CA LEU A 372 -1.54 -9.24 20.45
C LEU A 372 -0.92 -8.50 19.25
N ILE A 373 -0.17 -9.22 18.40
CA ILE A 373 0.70 -8.63 17.39
C ILE A 373 -0.01 -8.56 16.03
N ARG A 374 -0.28 -7.34 15.55
CA ARG A 374 -1.01 -7.07 14.30
C ARG A 374 -0.38 -7.73 13.08
N THR A 375 0.95 -7.71 12.97
CA THR A 375 1.66 -8.30 11.81
C THR A 375 1.59 -9.82 11.79
N GLU A 376 1.23 -10.44 12.92
CA GLU A 376 1.08 -11.89 13.09
C GLU A 376 -0.39 -12.30 13.23
N ALA A 377 -1.32 -11.33 13.16
CA ALA A 377 -2.74 -11.58 13.29
C ALA A 377 -3.28 -12.34 12.07
N ASP A 378 -4.22 -13.24 12.32
CA ASP A 378 -4.90 -13.97 11.27
C ASP A 378 -5.85 -13.07 10.47
N GLU A 379 -6.31 -13.59 9.33
CA GLU A 379 -7.15 -12.84 8.39
C GLU A 379 -8.46 -12.32 9.00
N LEU A 380 -9.05 -13.02 9.98
CA LEU A 380 -10.29 -12.61 10.63
C LEU A 380 -10.03 -11.50 11.65
N THR A 381 -9.00 -11.64 12.48
CA THR A 381 -8.72 -10.72 13.60
C THR A 381 -7.95 -9.47 13.16
N TYR A 382 -7.16 -9.56 12.09
CA TYR A 382 -6.34 -8.47 11.54
C TYR A 382 -7.04 -7.11 11.42
N PRO A 383 -8.24 -6.97 10.82
CA PRO A 383 -8.89 -5.66 10.67
C PRO A 383 -9.23 -5.01 12.03
N LEU A 384 -9.41 -5.78 13.10
CA LEU A 384 -9.67 -5.24 14.43
C LEU A 384 -8.44 -4.53 15.01
N HIS A 385 -7.23 -5.03 14.74
CA HIS A 385 -5.99 -4.34 15.12
C HIS A 385 -5.84 -2.98 14.43
N VAL A 386 -6.29 -2.88 13.16
CA VAL A 386 -6.32 -1.63 12.41
C VAL A 386 -7.30 -0.65 13.05
N MET A 387 -8.49 -1.13 13.43
CA MET A 387 -9.51 -0.30 14.11
C MET A 387 -9.00 0.29 15.43
N VAL A 388 -8.31 -0.49 16.26
CA VAL A 388 -7.71 0.01 17.52
C VAL A 388 -6.85 1.25 17.27
N ARG A 389 -5.99 1.19 16.24
CA ARG A 389 -5.08 2.29 15.89
C ARG A 389 -5.84 3.48 15.31
N TYR A 390 -6.73 3.22 14.36
CA TYR A 390 -7.57 4.25 13.74
C TYR A 390 -8.37 5.05 14.78
N GLU A 391 -9.01 4.37 15.74
CA GLU A 391 -9.82 5.04 16.76
C GLU A 391 -8.99 5.94 17.67
N ILE A 392 -7.80 5.48 18.05
CA ILE A 392 -6.85 6.28 18.83
C ILE A 392 -6.40 7.50 18.02
N GLU A 393 -5.99 7.32 16.76
CA GLU A 393 -5.58 8.42 15.89
C GLU A 393 -6.69 9.47 15.73
N ARG A 394 -7.92 9.02 15.47
CA ARG A 394 -9.09 9.91 15.36
C ARG A 394 -9.29 10.74 16.62
N MET A 395 -9.19 10.12 17.81
CA MET A 395 -9.34 10.82 19.09
C MET A 395 -8.22 11.84 19.34
N LEU A 396 -6.97 11.51 18.97
CA LEU A 396 -5.83 12.43 19.08
C LEU A 396 -6.00 13.66 18.17
N PHE A 397 -6.38 13.45 16.91
CA PHE A 397 -6.57 14.53 15.96
C PHE A 397 -7.76 15.43 16.33
N ALA A 398 -8.85 14.84 16.82
CA ALA A 398 -10.02 15.56 17.35
C ALA A 398 -9.75 16.33 18.66
N GLY A 399 -8.64 16.04 19.35
CA GLY A 399 -8.32 16.61 20.66
C GLY A 399 -9.17 16.03 21.80
N GLU A 400 -9.78 14.87 21.58
CA GLU A 400 -10.56 14.11 22.58
C GLU A 400 -9.65 13.27 23.49
N ALA A 401 -8.42 13.00 23.04
CA ALA A 401 -7.36 12.32 23.78
C ALA A 401 -6.00 13.00 23.53
N THR A 402 -5.03 12.68 24.39
CA THR A 402 -3.61 13.04 24.24
C THR A 402 -2.74 11.79 24.32
N ALA A 403 -1.44 11.90 24.00
CA ALA A 403 -0.53 10.74 24.00
C ALA A 403 -0.54 9.96 25.33
N LYS A 404 -0.70 10.64 26.47
CA LYS A 404 -0.79 9.99 27.80
C LYS A 404 -1.94 8.99 27.93
N ASP A 405 -3.02 9.17 27.15
CA ASP A 405 -4.23 8.37 27.24
C ASP A 405 -4.13 7.09 26.39
N ILE A 406 -3.15 7.02 25.48
CA ILE A 406 -2.98 5.93 24.51
C ILE A 406 -2.88 4.54 25.17
N PRO A 407 -2.07 4.30 26.23
CA PRO A 407 -1.99 2.96 26.83
C PRO A 407 -3.35 2.46 27.35
N ALA A 408 -4.14 3.34 27.98
CA ALA A 408 -5.45 2.98 28.50
C ALA A 408 -6.48 2.75 27.38
N LEU A 409 -6.47 3.60 26.35
CA LEU A 409 -7.33 3.45 25.17
C LEU A 409 -7.02 2.16 24.41
N TRP A 410 -5.74 1.86 24.22
CA TRP A 410 -5.27 0.64 23.59
C TRP A 410 -5.80 -0.59 24.31
N ASN A 411 -5.60 -0.66 25.64
CA ASN A 411 -6.07 -1.79 26.44
C ASN A 411 -7.59 -1.96 26.37
N ARG A 412 -8.34 -0.85 26.40
CA ARG A 412 -9.80 -0.88 26.26
C ARG A 412 -10.23 -1.44 24.92
N PHE A 413 -9.66 -0.95 23.81
CA PHE A 413 -10.08 -1.39 22.47
C PHE A 413 -9.60 -2.82 22.15
N MET A 414 -8.43 -3.24 22.62
CA MET A 414 -7.98 -4.63 22.50
C MET A 414 -8.92 -5.59 23.26
N ASP A 415 -9.35 -5.23 24.46
CA ASP A 415 -10.34 -6.02 25.22
C ASP A 415 -11.70 -6.03 24.52
N GLU A 416 -12.20 -4.87 24.08
CA GLU A 416 -13.51 -4.75 23.43
C GLU A 416 -13.59 -5.52 22.09
N TYR A 417 -12.51 -5.55 21.31
CA TYR A 417 -12.51 -6.13 19.96
C TYR A 417 -11.99 -7.56 19.92
N LEU A 418 -10.95 -7.86 20.70
CA LEU A 418 -10.27 -9.16 20.65
C LEU A 418 -10.47 -9.98 21.93
N GLY A 419 -10.95 -9.38 23.02
CA GLY A 419 -11.21 -10.08 24.28
C GLY A 419 -9.96 -10.60 24.99
N ILE A 420 -8.79 -9.99 24.72
CA ILE A 420 -7.50 -10.41 25.28
C ILE A 420 -6.85 -9.29 26.11
N PRO A 421 -6.22 -9.62 27.25
CA PRO A 421 -5.50 -8.65 28.05
C PRO A 421 -4.16 -8.30 27.40
N VAL A 422 -3.82 -7.01 27.40
CA VAL A 422 -2.51 -6.52 26.98
C VAL A 422 -1.59 -6.49 28.22
N PRO A 423 -0.47 -7.23 28.23
CA PRO A 423 0.35 -7.39 29.44
C PRO A 423 1.22 -6.17 29.76
N ASP A 424 1.63 -5.43 28.73
CA ASP A 424 2.58 -4.32 28.83
C ASP A 424 2.51 -3.42 27.57
N ASP A 425 3.21 -2.28 27.58
CA ASP A 425 3.22 -1.33 26.46
C ASP A 425 4.00 -1.88 25.25
N THR A 426 5.02 -2.71 25.46
CA THR A 426 5.82 -3.35 24.38
C THR A 426 4.95 -4.20 23.45
N HIS A 427 4.03 -4.97 24.01
CA HIS A 427 3.01 -5.75 23.29
C HIS A 427 1.73 -4.93 23.04
N GLY A 428 1.60 -3.77 23.69
CA GLY A 428 0.53 -2.80 23.52
C GLY A 428 0.89 -1.64 22.60
N CYS A 429 0.78 -0.41 23.12
CA CYS A 429 0.91 0.82 22.32
C CYS A 429 2.29 1.09 21.70
N LEU A 430 3.36 0.41 22.13
CA LEU A 430 4.71 0.46 21.53
C LEU A 430 4.93 -0.64 20.50
N GLN A 431 3.89 -1.40 20.14
CA GLN A 431 4.00 -2.54 19.23
C GLN A 431 4.54 -2.12 17.86
N ASP A 432 3.94 -1.10 17.25
CA ASP A 432 4.25 -0.63 15.90
C ASP A 432 5.08 0.65 15.91
N THR A 433 5.92 0.82 14.88
CA THR A 433 6.79 2.00 14.72
C THR A 433 6.09 3.18 14.04
N HIS A 434 4.94 2.98 13.37
CA HIS A 434 4.33 3.98 12.46
C HIS A 434 4.19 5.38 13.06
N TRP A 435 3.78 5.49 14.33
CA TRP A 435 3.64 6.79 15.00
C TRP A 435 4.98 7.49 15.30
N SER A 436 6.08 6.74 15.46
CA SER A 436 7.42 7.32 15.64
C SER A 436 7.89 8.04 14.37
N GLY A 437 7.55 7.48 13.21
CA GLY A 437 7.81 8.06 11.88
C GLY A 437 6.77 9.11 11.43
N GLY A 438 5.71 9.31 12.21
CA GLY A 438 4.64 10.26 11.88
C GLY A 438 3.61 9.76 10.86
N SER A 439 3.51 8.45 10.63
CA SER A 439 2.59 7.83 9.68
C SER A 439 1.15 7.71 10.22
N PHE A 440 0.54 8.83 10.59
CA PHE A 440 -0.87 8.90 11.03
C PHE A 440 -1.82 8.95 9.83
N GLY A 441 -2.92 8.20 9.89
CA GLY A 441 -3.82 7.98 8.76
C GLY A 441 -3.35 6.87 7.80
N TYR A 442 -2.23 6.22 8.10
CA TYR A 442 -1.69 5.11 7.30
C TYR A 442 -2.43 3.80 7.61
N PHE A 443 -2.60 3.42 8.88
CA PHE A 443 -3.16 2.11 9.24
C PHE A 443 -4.47 1.73 8.54
N PRO A 444 -5.44 2.65 8.33
CA PRO A 444 -6.66 2.36 7.58
C PRO A 444 -6.45 1.68 6.23
N THR A 445 -5.34 1.96 5.55
CA THR A 445 -5.08 1.41 4.22
C THR A 445 -4.84 -0.10 4.24
N TYR A 446 -4.37 -0.65 5.36
CA TYR A 446 -4.18 -2.09 5.49
C TYR A 446 -5.51 -2.86 5.43
N ALA A 447 -6.50 -2.43 6.22
CA ALA A 447 -7.82 -3.08 6.24
C ALA A 447 -8.61 -2.80 4.94
N LEU A 448 -8.45 -1.61 4.35
CA LEU A 448 -9.03 -1.31 3.04
C LEU A 448 -8.46 -2.20 1.94
N GLY A 449 -7.17 -2.55 2.00
CA GLY A 449 -6.56 -3.49 1.07
C GLY A 449 -7.33 -4.80 0.99
N SER A 450 -7.49 -5.48 2.13
CA SER A 450 -8.29 -6.71 2.21
C SER A 450 -9.75 -6.50 1.76
N ALA A 451 -10.32 -5.33 2.05
CA ALA A 451 -11.71 -5.07 1.72
C ALA A 451 -11.96 -4.82 0.22
N TYR A 452 -11.01 -4.18 -0.47
CA TYR A 452 -11.09 -4.01 -1.93
C TYR A 452 -10.96 -5.35 -2.65
N ASP A 453 -10.09 -6.23 -2.18
CA ASP A 453 -9.86 -7.52 -2.83
C ASP A 453 -11.12 -8.40 -2.85
N ALA A 454 -11.90 -8.36 -1.76
CA ALA A 454 -13.17 -9.07 -1.66
C ALA A 454 -14.21 -8.58 -2.67
N MET A 455 -14.11 -7.33 -3.14
CA MET A 455 -14.96 -6.80 -4.23
C MET A 455 -14.49 -7.26 -5.61
N PHE A 456 -13.21 -7.60 -5.80
CA PHE A 456 -12.70 -8.06 -7.09
C PHE A 456 -13.27 -9.42 -7.46
N VAL A 457 -13.43 -10.34 -6.50
CA VAL A 457 -13.93 -11.70 -6.75
C VAL A 457 -15.27 -11.73 -7.51
N PRO A 458 -16.36 -11.11 -7.03
CA PRO A 458 -17.63 -11.11 -7.75
C PRO A 458 -17.55 -10.35 -9.08
N ALA A 459 -16.70 -9.33 -9.20
CA ALA A 459 -16.49 -8.60 -10.44
C ALA A 459 -15.79 -9.47 -11.50
N MET A 460 -14.72 -10.17 -11.11
CA MET A 460 -14.03 -11.17 -11.92
C MET A 460 -14.99 -12.26 -12.41
N CYS A 461 -15.77 -12.85 -11.50
CA CYS A 461 -16.73 -13.89 -11.87
C CYS A 461 -17.83 -13.38 -12.82
N ARG A 462 -18.33 -12.17 -12.62
CA ARG A 462 -19.27 -11.51 -13.55
C ARG A 462 -18.67 -11.37 -14.95
N ASP A 463 -17.38 -11.07 -15.03
CA ASP A 463 -16.66 -10.85 -16.28
C ASP A 463 -16.17 -12.17 -16.92
N GLY A 464 -16.51 -13.32 -16.31
CA GLY A 464 -16.29 -14.65 -16.87
C GLY A 464 -15.00 -15.35 -16.43
N VAL A 465 -14.32 -14.82 -15.41
CA VAL A 465 -13.13 -15.47 -14.82
C VAL A 465 -13.55 -16.57 -13.85
N ASP A 466 -13.13 -17.81 -14.12
CA ASP A 466 -13.24 -18.93 -13.20
C ASP A 466 -12.08 -18.90 -12.18
N LEU A 467 -12.25 -18.11 -11.11
CA LEU A 467 -11.24 -17.95 -10.07
C LEU A 467 -10.92 -19.28 -9.37
N THR A 468 -11.94 -20.07 -9.04
CA THR A 468 -11.78 -21.36 -8.37
C THR A 468 -10.99 -22.34 -9.25
N GLY A 469 -11.32 -22.43 -10.54
CA GLY A 469 -10.58 -23.26 -11.50
C GLY A 469 -9.14 -22.80 -11.72
N ALA A 470 -8.90 -21.49 -11.77
CA ALA A 470 -7.54 -20.93 -11.84
C ALA A 470 -6.72 -21.28 -10.58
N CYS A 471 -7.30 -21.14 -9.39
CA CYS A 471 -6.66 -21.52 -8.13
C CYS A 471 -6.36 -23.02 -8.07
N ALA A 472 -7.32 -23.87 -8.46
CA ALA A 472 -7.17 -25.32 -8.43
C ALA A 472 -6.11 -25.86 -9.38
N SER A 473 -5.92 -25.21 -10.53
CA SER A 473 -4.90 -25.61 -11.51
C SER A 473 -3.52 -25.01 -11.24
N GLY A 474 -3.43 -23.98 -10.40
CA GLY A 474 -2.22 -23.16 -10.21
C GLY A 474 -1.93 -22.21 -11.38
N ASP A 475 -2.73 -22.21 -12.45
CA ASP A 475 -2.60 -21.24 -13.54
C ASP A 475 -3.42 -19.99 -13.25
N LEU A 476 -2.77 -19.00 -12.62
CA LEU A 476 -3.38 -17.71 -12.28
C LEU A 476 -3.37 -16.71 -13.46
N THR A 477 -3.00 -17.13 -14.67
CA THR A 477 -3.00 -16.25 -15.86
C THR A 477 -4.32 -15.50 -16.10
N PRO A 478 -5.52 -16.12 -16.07
CA PRO A 478 -6.78 -15.40 -16.28
C PRO A 478 -7.06 -14.37 -15.16
N VAL A 479 -6.63 -14.66 -13.93
CA VAL A 479 -6.78 -13.76 -12.78
C VAL A 479 -5.87 -12.53 -12.95
N ARG A 480 -4.60 -12.75 -13.28
CA ARG A 480 -3.64 -11.67 -13.56
C ARG A 480 -4.07 -10.82 -14.76
N ALA A 481 -4.63 -11.43 -15.80
CA ALA A 481 -5.14 -10.70 -16.97
C ALA A 481 -6.27 -9.73 -16.59
N TRP A 482 -7.22 -10.18 -15.76
CA TRP A 482 -8.32 -9.33 -15.29
C TRP A 482 -7.79 -8.18 -14.41
N LEU A 483 -6.92 -8.48 -13.45
CA LEU A 483 -6.32 -7.41 -12.61
C LEU A 483 -5.50 -6.43 -13.45
N GLY A 484 -4.76 -6.92 -14.45
CA GLY A 484 -4.03 -6.11 -15.42
C GLY A 484 -4.92 -5.11 -16.16
N GLU A 485 -6.06 -5.57 -16.65
CA GLU A 485 -7.02 -4.74 -17.38
C GLU A 485 -7.80 -3.79 -16.47
N HIS A 486 -8.26 -4.25 -15.31
CA HIS A 486 -9.21 -3.48 -14.51
C HIS A 486 -8.54 -2.61 -13.44
N ILE A 487 -7.35 -3.00 -12.96
CA ILE A 487 -6.65 -2.36 -11.84
C ILE A 487 -5.27 -1.85 -12.27
N TRP A 488 -4.37 -2.75 -12.73
CA TRP A 488 -2.94 -2.45 -12.78
C TRP A 488 -2.55 -1.41 -13.83
N GLN A 489 -3.10 -1.52 -15.04
CA GLN A 489 -2.67 -0.68 -16.17
C GLN A 489 -2.81 0.83 -15.91
N TRP A 490 -3.65 1.23 -14.95
CA TRP A 490 -3.93 2.62 -14.66
C TRP A 490 -2.84 3.32 -13.86
N GLY A 491 -1.93 2.60 -13.19
CA GLY A 491 -0.92 3.21 -12.31
C GLY A 491 -1.55 4.29 -11.42
N ARG A 492 -0.94 5.48 -11.37
CA ARG A 492 -1.48 6.65 -10.64
C ARG A 492 -2.52 7.48 -11.42
N ALA A 493 -2.93 7.05 -12.61
CA ALA A 493 -3.87 7.81 -13.45
C ALA A 493 -5.29 7.82 -12.86
N LYS A 494 -5.68 6.82 -12.07
CA LYS A 494 -6.99 6.79 -11.40
C LYS A 494 -6.82 6.71 -9.90
N ASP A 495 -7.48 7.59 -9.17
CA ASP A 495 -7.57 7.49 -7.71
C ASP A 495 -8.50 6.31 -7.33
N ALA A 496 -8.32 5.73 -6.14
CA ALA A 496 -8.98 4.48 -5.72
C ALA A 496 -10.51 4.47 -5.93
N PRO A 497 -11.30 5.51 -5.60
CA PRO A 497 -12.75 5.48 -5.82
C PRO A 497 -13.15 5.35 -7.30
N GLU A 498 -12.38 5.95 -8.21
CA GLU A 498 -12.62 5.81 -9.65
C GLU A 498 -12.25 4.40 -10.13
N LEU A 499 -11.13 3.87 -9.66
CA LEU A 499 -10.61 2.57 -10.02
C LEU A 499 -11.57 1.45 -9.61
N ILE A 500 -11.99 1.45 -8.33
CA ILE A 500 -12.94 0.47 -7.79
C ILE A 500 -14.29 0.56 -8.49
N LYS A 501 -14.80 1.77 -8.72
CA LYS A 501 -16.05 1.94 -9.47
C LYS A 501 -15.94 1.45 -10.91
N GLY A 502 -14.80 1.66 -11.56
CA GLY A 502 -14.54 1.18 -12.90
C GLY A 502 -14.48 -0.34 -13.00
N ALA A 503 -13.77 -0.99 -12.07
CA ALA A 503 -13.58 -2.45 -12.06
C ALA A 503 -14.84 -3.19 -11.55
N CYS A 504 -15.37 -2.75 -10.42
CA CYS A 504 -16.46 -3.45 -9.72
C CYS A 504 -17.85 -3.00 -10.19
N GLY A 505 -17.96 -1.84 -10.87
CA GLY A 505 -19.23 -1.28 -11.33
C GLY A 505 -20.01 -0.51 -10.26
N MET A 506 -19.46 -0.38 -9.06
CA MET A 506 -20.07 0.31 -7.91
C MET A 506 -19.02 0.95 -7.00
N ALA A 507 -19.45 1.86 -6.14
CA ALA A 507 -18.58 2.41 -5.10
C ALA A 507 -18.18 1.32 -4.09
N PHE A 508 -17.10 1.57 -3.34
CA PHE A 508 -16.65 0.69 -2.27
C PHE A 508 -17.77 0.35 -1.29
N ASP A 509 -17.83 -0.92 -0.88
CA ASP A 509 -18.87 -1.45 0.00
C ASP A 509 -18.30 -2.55 0.91
N ALA A 510 -18.11 -2.21 2.18
CA ALA A 510 -17.50 -3.06 3.21
C ALA A 510 -18.21 -4.41 3.41
N ARG A 511 -19.49 -4.50 3.00
CA ARG A 511 -20.30 -5.72 3.15
C ARG A 511 -19.73 -6.90 2.37
N TYR A 512 -19.06 -6.67 1.23
CA TYR A 512 -18.40 -7.74 0.48
C TYR A 512 -17.30 -8.43 1.29
N TYR A 513 -16.48 -7.63 1.96
CA TYR A 513 -15.42 -8.12 2.84
C TYR A 513 -16.00 -8.85 4.05
N CYS A 514 -16.99 -8.26 4.70
CA CYS A 514 -17.63 -8.85 5.88
C CYS A 514 -18.35 -10.16 5.55
N SER A 515 -19.07 -10.23 4.41
CA SER A 515 -19.67 -11.48 3.93
C SER A 515 -18.63 -12.54 3.62
N TYR A 516 -17.52 -12.17 2.96
CA TYR A 516 -16.43 -13.11 2.69
C TYR A 516 -15.84 -13.72 3.99
N LEU A 517 -15.53 -12.89 4.98
CA LEU A 517 -15.03 -13.35 6.27
C LEU A 517 -16.07 -14.22 7.00
N GLN A 518 -17.32 -13.75 7.07
CA GLN A 518 -18.41 -14.49 7.70
C GLN A 518 -18.57 -15.88 7.07
N ASP A 519 -18.70 -15.96 5.75
CA ASP A 519 -18.91 -17.22 5.04
C ASP A 519 -17.74 -18.18 5.25
N LYS A 520 -16.51 -17.68 5.10
CA LYS A 520 -15.28 -18.47 5.24
C LYS A 520 -15.13 -19.03 6.66
N PHE A 521 -15.20 -18.18 7.67
CA PHE A 521 -14.90 -18.58 9.05
C PHE A 521 -16.06 -19.29 9.74
N THR A 522 -17.32 -19.02 9.36
CA THR A 522 -18.46 -19.85 9.80
C THR A 522 -18.34 -21.26 9.25
N THR A 523 -17.92 -21.41 7.99
CA THR A 523 -17.71 -22.73 7.38
C THR A 523 -16.53 -23.47 8.01
N LEU A 524 -15.39 -22.81 8.19
CA LEU A 524 -14.18 -23.40 8.78
C LEU A 524 -14.39 -23.90 10.21
N TYR A 525 -15.18 -23.17 11.00
CA TYR A 525 -15.41 -23.46 12.42
C TYR A 525 -16.77 -24.09 12.72
N GLU A 526 -17.57 -24.37 11.69
CA GLU A 526 -18.90 -25.00 11.80
C GLU A 526 -19.85 -24.27 12.76
N LEU A 527 -19.94 -22.94 12.62
CA LEU A 527 -20.72 -22.06 13.51
C LEU A 527 -22.17 -21.84 13.08
#